data_AF-A0A2A4LIM3-F1
#
_entry.id   AF-A0A2A4LIM3-F1
#
_cell.length_a   1.000
_cell.length_b   1.000
_cell.length_c   1.000
_cell.angle_alpha   90.00
_cell.angle_beta   90.00
_cell.angle_gamma   90.00
#
_symmetry.space_group_name_H-M   'P 1'
#
loop_
_entity.id
_entity.type
_entity.pdbx_description
1 polymer ?
#
loop_
_entity_poly.entity_id
_entity_poly.type
_entity_poly.pdbx_seq_one_letter_code
_entity_poly.pdbx_strand_id
1 'polypeptide(L)'
;MLGDGAPRVSGHSTYRSVIPVEDMPEDLRWNAATLWAGLKCHIVHYPLSGWKFFNLVVTYHNDAAEPVAGKSVSHDEVRRGFQHVSPVAKQIIDRGRDWKLWVLCDRDPVSNWVDDRVGLLGDAAHPTLQYFAQGACMAMEDAVCLSAEMEAQKGDVQSALQNYQKYRYLRTAKVQLMSREIGQHIYHPDGSHADLRNAIMQEKSEADWCDSIEWLYGSTGLESLVC
;
A
#
# COMPACT_ATOMS: atom_id res chain seq x y z
N MET A 1 10.46 -13.46 19.12
CA MET A 1 11.02 -12.13 19.37
C MET A 1 9.96 -11.06 19.63
N LEU A 2 9.05 -10.78 18.69
CA LEU A 2 8.09 -9.66 18.82
C LEU A 2 6.94 -9.91 19.82
N GLY A 3 6.34 -11.10 19.80
CA GLY A 3 5.29 -11.47 20.76
C GLY A 3 4.05 -10.57 20.74
N ASP A 4 3.81 -9.88 19.62
CA ASP A 4 2.84 -8.79 19.44
C ASP A 4 1.45 -9.28 18.98
N GLY A 5 1.20 -10.59 19.04
CA GLY A 5 -0.11 -11.19 18.79
C GLY A 5 -0.51 -11.27 17.31
N ALA A 6 -1.82 -11.36 17.07
CA ALA A 6 -2.37 -11.41 15.71
C ALA A 6 -2.25 -10.05 15.00
N PRO A 7 -2.13 -10.03 13.66
CA PRO A 7 -2.18 -8.78 12.90
C PRO A 7 -3.47 -8.01 13.17
N ARG A 8 -3.40 -6.67 13.08
CA ARG A 8 -4.59 -5.84 13.16
C ARG A 8 -5.33 -5.90 11.84
N VAL A 9 -6.59 -6.31 11.87
CA VAL A 9 -7.48 -6.27 10.71
C VAL A 9 -7.94 -4.84 10.49
N SER A 10 -7.81 -4.31 9.27
CA SER A 10 -8.13 -2.91 8.98
C SER A 10 -9.64 -2.65 8.77
N GLY A 11 -10.44 -3.72 8.67
CA GLY A 11 -11.85 -3.64 8.28
C GLY A 11 -12.08 -3.44 6.78
N HIS A 12 -11.04 -3.55 5.95
CA HIS A 12 -11.13 -3.29 4.51
C HIS A 12 -10.98 -4.56 3.68
N SER A 13 -11.93 -4.76 2.77
CA SER A 13 -11.89 -5.82 1.77
C SER A 13 -11.37 -5.29 0.45
N THR A 14 -10.28 -5.86 -0.05
CA THR A 14 -9.67 -5.54 -1.34
C THR A 14 -9.88 -6.69 -2.33
N TYR A 15 -10.43 -6.37 -3.47
CA TYR A 15 -10.65 -7.28 -4.59
C TYR A 15 -9.69 -6.95 -5.72
N ARG A 16 -9.09 -7.97 -6.33
CA ARG A 16 -8.21 -7.80 -7.50
C ARG A 16 -8.71 -8.59 -8.70
N SER A 17 -8.52 -8.01 -9.86
CA SER A 17 -8.81 -8.57 -11.18
C SER A 17 -7.77 -8.07 -12.17
N VAL A 18 -7.64 -8.77 -13.30
CA VAL A 18 -6.88 -8.31 -14.47
C VAL A 18 -7.84 -8.25 -15.66
N ILE A 19 -7.77 -7.16 -16.43
CA ILE A 19 -8.66 -6.92 -17.57
C ILE A 19 -7.80 -6.92 -18.85
N PRO A 20 -8.09 -7.75 -19.86
CA PRO A 20 -7.47 -7.63 -21.18
C PRO A 20 -7.71 -6.25 -21.77
N VAL A 21 -6.72 -5.66 -22.44
CA VAL A 21 -6.82 -4.29 -22.95
C VAL A 21 -8.02 -4.09 -23.89
N GLU A 22 -8.38 -5.11 -24.67
CA GLU A 22 -9.52 -5.14 -25.56
C GLU A 22 -10.87 -4.99 -24.84
N ASP A 23 -10.96 -5.46 -23.59
CA ASP A 23 -12.15 -5.37 -22.74
C ASP A 23 -12.17 -4.08 -21.91
N MET A 24 -11.03 -3.39 -21.76
CA MET A 24 -10.92 -2.15 -21.00
C MET A 24 -11.61 -1.00 -21.76
N PRO A 25 -12.48 -0.18 -21.11
CA PRO A 25 -13.11 0.98 -21.74
C PRO A 25 -12.06 1.94 -22.30
N GLU A 26 -12.22 2.34 -23.56
CA GLU A 26 -11.21 3.12 -24.31
C GLU A 26 -10.92 4.47 -23.66
N ASP A 27 -11.95 5.13 -23.14
CA ASP A 27 -11.89 6.41 -22.41
C ASP A 27 -11.12 6.32 -21.09
N LEU A 28 -10.85 5.11 -20.58
CA LEU A 28 -10.18 4.84 -19.31
C LEU A 28 -8.81 4.16 -19.48
N ARG A 29 -8.31 4.04 -20.72
CA ARG A 29 -6.97 3.49 -21.04
C ARG A 29 -5.87 4.53 -20.83
N TRP A 30 -5.75 5.05 -19.61
CA TRP A 30 -4.76 6.10 -19.29
C TRP A 30 -3.37 5.51 -19.05
N ASN A 31 -2.33 6.21 -19.51
CA ASN A 31 -0.93 5.86 -19.25
C ASN A 31 -0.49 6.33 -17.86
N ALA A 32 -1.25 5.97 -16.83
CA ALA A 32 -1.01 6.39 -15.45
C ALA A 32 -1.62 5.39 -14.46
N ALA A 33 -1.02 5.31 -13.28
CA ALA A 33 -1.71 4.74 -12.13
C ALA A 33 -2.85 5.67 -11.73
N THR A 34 -4.07 5.19 -11.88
CA THR A 34 -5.28 5.98 -11.69
C THR A 34 -5.98 5.55 -10.43
N LEU A 35 -6.28 6.51 -9.55
CA LEU A 35 -7.02 6.28 -8.32
C LEU A 35 -8.35 7.06 -8.35
N TRP A 36 -9.43 6.34 -8.08
CA TRP A 36 -10.75 6.90 -7.83
C TRP A 36 -11.06 6.76 -6.34
N ALA A 37 -11.07 7.87 -5.61
CA ALA A 37 -11.46 7.89 -4.19
C ALA A 37 -12.97 8.13 -4.08
N GLY A 38 -13.61 7.48 -3.11
CA GLY A 38 -15.05 7.61 -2.90
C GLY A 38 -15.48 7.23 -1.49
N LEU A 39 -16.78 7.41 -1.23
CA LEU A 39 -17.40 7.09 0.05
C LEU A 39 -17.09 5.63 0.44
N LYS A 40 -16.28 5.44 1.49
CA LYS A 40 -15.87 4.13 2.02
C LYS A 40 -15.23 3.20 0.97
N CYS A 41 -14.73 3.72 -0.14
CA CYS A 41 -14.23 2.89 -1.22
C CYS A 41 -13.13 3.58 -2.03
N HIS A 42 -12.28 2.80 -2.68
CA HIS A 42 -11.46 3.32 -3.77
C HIS A 42 -11.22 2.26 -4.84
N ILE A 43 -10.92 2.74 -6.05
CA ILE A 43 -10.63 1.92 -7.23
C ILE A 43 -9.28 2.37 -7.77
N VAL A 44 -8.40 1.41 -8.05
CA VAL A 44 -7.09 1.66 -8.67
C VAL A 44 -6.99 0.83 -9.93
N HIS A 45 -6.59 1.46 -11.04
CA HIS A 45 -6.23 0.75 -12.26
C HIS A 45 -4.99 1.33 -12.92
N TYR A 46 -4.25 0.47 -13.62
CA TYR A 46 -3.06 0.84 -14.37
C TYR A 46 -2.72 -0.21 -15.44
N PRO A 47 -2.09 0.18 -16.56
CA PRO A 47 -1.68 -0.76 -17.59
C PRO A 47 -0.55 -1.68 -17.09
N LEU A 48 -0.56 -2.92 -17.57
CA LEU A 48 0.40 -3.98 -17.26
C LEU A 48 0.91 -4.65 -18.54
N SER A 49 2.07 -5.28 -18.43
CA SER A 49 2.64 -6.17 -19.46
C SER A 49 2.72 -5.52 -20.84
N GLY A 50 3.12 -4.25 -20.91
CA GLY A 50 3.23 -3.49 -22.15
C GLY A 50 1.87 -3.31 -22.84
N TRP A 51 0.86 -2.84 -22.11
CA TRP A 51 -0.50 -2.58 -22.60
C TRP A 51 -1.31 -3.81 -23.02
N LYS A 52 -0.92 -5.02 -22.59
CA LYS A 52 -1.73 -6.23 -22.83
C LYS A 52 -2.90 -6.34 -21.85
N PHE A 53 -2.71 -5.81 -20.65
CA PHE A 53 -3.68 -5.92 -19.58
C PHE A 53 -3.78 -4.62 -18.78
N PHE A 54 -4.84 -4.48 -18.00
CA PHE A 54 -4.97 -3.54 -16.91
C PHE A 54 -5.09 -4.30 -15.60
N ASN A 55 -4.29 -3.90 -14.61
CA ASN A 55 -4.54 -4.29 -13.24
C ASN A 55 -5.76 -3.53 -12.72
N LEU A 56 -6.62 -4.21 -11.98
CA LEU A 56 -7.74 -3.60 -11.28
C LEU A 56 -7.72 -4.01 -9.81
N VAL A 57 -7.75 -3.02 -8.93
CA VAL A 57 -7.91 -3.20 -7.49
C VAL A 57 -9.08 -2.35 -7.04
N VAL A 58 -10.05 -2.96 -6.37
CA VAL A 58 -11.15 -2.23 -5.76
C VAL A 58 -11.20 -2.57 -4.28
N THR A 59 -11.28 -1.57 -3.42
CA THR A 59 -11.31 -1.78 -1.97
C THR A 59 -12.52 -1.10 -1.38
N TYR A 60 -13.16 -1.80 -0.46
CA TYR A 60 -14.34 -1.32 0.26
C TYR A 60 -14.12 -1.43 1.76
N HIS A 61 -14.46 -0.37 2.49
CA HIS A 61 -14.44 -0.32 3.94
C HIS A 61 -15.77 -0.90 4.45
N ASN A 62 -15.74 -2.16 4.86
CA ASN A 62 -16.90 -2.98 5.20
C ASN A 62 -16.82 -3.64 6.57
N ASP A 63 -15.95 -3.13 7.44
CA ASP A 63 -15.73 -3.63 8.80
C ASP A 63 -15.45 -5.14 8.83
N ALA A 64 -14.70 -5.64 7.83
CA ALA A 64 -14.32 -7.05 7.76
C ALA A 64 -13.59 -7.48 9.04
N ALA A 65 -14.11 -8.51 9.70
CA ALA A 65 -13.63 -8.93 11.02
C ALA A 65 -12.39 -9.84 10.96
N GLU A 66 -12.25 -10.63 9.90
CA GLU A 66 -11.27 -11.71 9.83
C GLU A 66 -10.33 -11.56 8.62
N PRO A 67 -9.06 -11.96 8.76
CA PRO A 67 -8.11 -11.96 7.65
C PRO A 67 -8.52 -12.95 6.57
N VAL A 68 -8.38 -12.54 5.31
CA VAL A 68 -8.63 -13.37 4.12
C VAL A 68 -7.51 -13.12 3.14
N ALA A 69 -7.03 -14.18 2.48
CA ALA A 69 -6.00 -14.06 1.46
C ALA A 69 -6.35 -14.89 0.21
N GLY A 70 -6.46 -14.22 -0.94
CA GLY A 70 -6.59 -14.85 -2.26
C GLY A 70 -7.86 -15.68 -2.48
N LYS A 71 -8.94 -15.39 -1.75
CA LYS A 71 -10.21 -16.13 -1.87
C LYS A 71 -10.91 -15.78 -3.18
N SER A 72 -11.31 -16.77 -3.98
CA SER A 72 -12.17 -16.54 -5.15
C SER A 72 -13.54 -16.04 -4.72
N VAL A 73 -14.05 -15.00 -5.38
CA VAL A 73 -15.37 -14.42 -5.11
C VAL A 73 -16.13 -14.17 -6.40
N SER A 74 -17.45 -14.05 -6.32
CA SER A 74 -18.28 -13.76 -7.50
C SER A 74 -18.21 -12.28 -7.88
N HIS A 75 -18.52 -11.98 -9.14
CA HIS A 75 -18.65 -10.60 -9.61
C HIS A 75 -19.70 -9.81 -8.81
N ASP A 76 -20.83 -10.44 -8.50
CA ASP A 76 -21.92 -9.83 -7.73
C ASP A 76 -21.51 -9.46 -6.30
N GLU A 77 -20.65 -10.26 -5.67
CA GLU A 77 -20.09 -9.94 -4.34
C GLU A 77 -19.29 -8.64 -4.40
N VAL A 78 -18.44 -8.50 -5.42
CA VAL A 78 -17.65 -7.28 -5.63
C VAL A 78 -18.58 -6.09 -5.90
N ARG A 79 -19.50 -6.19 -6.88
CA ARG A 79 -20.40 -5.09 -7.29
C ARG A 79 -21.21 -4.50 -6.14
N ARG A 80 -21.62 -5.33 -5.17
CA ARG A 80 -22.48 -4.91 -4.06
C ARG A 80 -21.90 -3.71 -3.29
N GLY A 81 -20.58 -3.65 -3.13
CA GLY A 81 -19.90 -2.57 -2.40
C GLY A 81 -19.73 -1.26 -3.18
N PHE A 82 -20.03 -1.23 -4.48
CA PHE A 82 -19.71 -0.09 -5.36
C PHE A 82 -20.94 0.46 -6.12
N GLN A 83 -22.15 0.17 -5.65
CA GLN A 83 -23.39 0.62 -6.30
C GLN A 83 -23.55 2.14 -6.34
N HIS A 84 -22.94 2.86 -5.39
CA HIS A 84 -23.00 4.33 -5.25
C HIS A 84 -21.93 5.07 -6.04
N VAL A 85 -20.94 4.38 -6.62
CA VAL A 85 -19.84 4.99 -7.36
C VAL A 85 -20.34 5.70 -8.63
N SER A 86 -19.52 6.56 -9.25
CA SER A 86 -19.86 7.18 -10.53
C SER A 86 -20.08 6.12 -11.64
N PRO A 87 -20.95 6.38 -12.64
CA PRO A 87 -21.11 5.48 -13.77
C PRO A 87 -19.81 5.18 -14.50
N VAL A 88 -18.92 6.18 -14.63
CA VAL A 88 -17.62 6.05 -15.30
C VAL A 88 -16.74 5.02 -14.61
N ALA A 89 -16.54 5.13 -13.29
CA ALA A 89 -15.67 4.19 -12.58
C ALA A 89 -16.30 2.78 -12.46
N LYS A 90 -17.64 2.67 -12.44
CA LYS A 90 -18.32 1.36 -12.51
C LYS A 90 -18.02 0.60 -13.80
N GLN A 91 -17.79 1.29 -14.92
CA GLN A 91 -17.48 0.62 -16.19
C GLN A 91 -16.30 -0.35 -16.04
N ILE A 92 -15.27 0.01 -15.27
CA ILE A 92 -14.07 -0.81 -15.09
C ILE A 92 -14.37 -2.02 -14.18
N ILE A 93 -15.15 -1.82 -13.11
CA ILE A 93 -15.58 -2.93 -12.22
C ILE A 93 -16.36 -3.97 -13.01
N ASP A 94 -17.22 -3.53 -13.92
CA ASP A 94 -18.07 -4.38 -14.75
C ASP A 94 -17.25 -5.24 -15.74
N ARG A 95 -16.00 -4.88 -16.01
CA ARG A 95 -15.08 -5.67 -16.85
C ARG A 95 -14.21 -6.65 -16.07
N GLY A 96 -14.12 -6.50 -14.74
CA GLY A 96 -13.30 -7.38 -13.93
C GLY A 96 -13.81 -8.83 -13.93
N ARG A 97 -12.88 -9.79 -13.94
CA ARG A 97 -13.12 -11.23 -13.96
C ARG A 97 -12.19 -11.93 -12.96
N ASP A 98 -12.49 -13.19 -12.64
CA ASP A 98 -11.65 -14.04 -11.79
C ASP A 98 -11.24 -13.38 -10.47
N TRP A 99 -12.18 -12.67 -9.85
CA TRP A 99 -11.93 -11.84 -8.68
C TRP A 99 -11.39 -12.64 -7.51
N LYS A 100 -10.38 -12.03 -6.87
CA LYS A 100 -9.77 -12.54 -5.65
C LYS A 100 -9.92 -11.51 -4.53
N LEU A 101 -10.30 -11.96 -3.34
CA LEU A 101 -10.48 -11.16 -2.13
C LEU A 101 -9.30 -11.31 -1.19
N TRP A 102 -8.86 -10.17 -0.65
CA TRP A 102 -7.98 -10.05 0.50
C TRP A 102 -8.61 -9.12 1.53
N VAL A 103 -8.47 -9.44 2.82
CA VAL A 103 -8.75 -8.50 3.91
C VAL A 103 -7.43 -7.93 4.40
N LEU A 104 -7.33 -6.61 4.42
CA LEU A 104 -6.08 -5.92 4.71
C LEU A 104 -5.76 -6.00 6.20
N CYS A 105 -4.50 -6.29 6.49
CA CYS A 105 -3.98 -6.32 7.84
C CYS A 105 -2.63 -5.61 7.88
N ASP A 106 -2.30 -5.04 9.03
CA ASP A 106 -0.98 -4.49 9.33
C ASP A 106 -0.65 -4.71 10.81
N ARG A 107 0.48 -4.16 11.26
CA ARG A 107 0.91 -4.19 12.67
C ARG A 107 1.37 -2.82 13.11
N ASP A 108 1.34 -2.57 14.41
CA ASP A 108 1.96 -1.37 14.97
C ASP A 108 3.48 -1.42 14.81
N PRO A 109 4.13 -0.27 14.57
CA PRO A 109 5.58 -0.23 14.48
C PRO A 109 6.22 -0.72 15.77
N VAL A 110 7.20 -1.62 15.62
CA VAL A 110 7.97 -2.21 16.72
C VAL A 110 9.45 -2.07 16.42
N SER A 111 10.29 -1.98 17.45
CA SER A 111 11.73 -1.72 17.31
C SER A 111 12.61 -2.90 17.73
N ASN A 112 12.04 -4.09 17.99
CA ASN A 112 12.74 -5.27 18.48
C ASN A 112 12.82 -6.37 17.40
N TRP A 113 13.48 -6.09 16.29
CA TRP A 113 13.63 -6.99 15.14
C TRP A 113 14.81 -7.97 15.25
N VAL A 114 15.76 -7.76 16.17
CA VAL A 114 17.06 -8.46 16.21
C VAL A 114 17.31 -9.27 17.49
N ASP A 115 17.26 -10.59 17.38
CA ASP A 115 17.57 -11.56 18.46
C ASP A 115 18.92 -12.22 18.20
N ASP A 116 19.97 -11.68 18.83
CA ASP A 116 21.36 -12.10 18.62
C ASP A 116 21.76 -12.08 17.13
N ARG A 117 21.79 -13.23 16.47
CA ARG A 117 22.16 -13.41 15.06
C ARG A 117 20.96 -13.57 14.12
N VAL A 118 19.75 -13.35 14.62
CA VAL A 118 18.50 -13.43 13.86
C VAL A 118 17.91 -12.04 13.72
N GLY A 119 17.61 -11.61 12.50
CA GLY A 119 16.94 -10.33 12.21
C GLY A 119 15.68 -10.53 11.38
N LEU A 120 14.64 -9.76 11.67
CA LEU A 120 13.43 -9.65 10.85
C LEU A 120 13.58 -8.56 9.80
N LEU A 121 13.03 -8.79 8.60
CA LEU A 121 12.97 -7.81 7.51
C LEU A 121 11.63 -7.91 6.75
N GLY A 122 11.29 -6.88 5.96
CA GLY A 122 10.05 -6.83 5.20
C GLY A 122 8.81 -6.94 6.08
N ASP A 123 7.74 -7.58 5.58
CA ASP A 123 6.48 -7.77 6.31
C ASP A 123 6.61 -8.58 7.62
N ALA A 124 7.73 -9.28 7.84
CA ALA A 124 8.00 -9.91 9.13
C ALA A 124 8.36 -8.89 10.23
N ALA A 125 8.89 -7.73 9.85
CA ALA A 125 9.29 -6.64 10.74
C ALA A 125 8.28 -5.47 10.73
N HIS A 126 7.78 -5.09 9.55
CA HIS A 126 6.99 -3.86 9.37
C HIS A 126 5.87 -4.00 8.33
N PRO A 127 4.93 -4.96 8.50
CA PRO A 127 3.81 -5.11 7.58
C PRO A 127 2.95 -3.84 7.61
N THR A 128 2.61 -3.34 6.42
CA THR A 128 1.91 -2.07 6.22
C THR A 128 0.66 -2.24 5.37
N LEU A 129 -0.31 -1.34 5.53
CA LEU A 129 -1.39 -1.19 4.56
C LEU A 129 -0.83 -0.69 3.22
N GLN A 130 -1.44 -1.10 2.11
CA GLN A 130 -0.91 -0.86 0.76
C GLN A 130 -1.09 0.57 0.23
N TYR A 131 -1.57 1.51 1.04
CA TYR A 131 -1.99 2.83 0.59
C TYR A 131 -0.87 3.68 -0.05
N PHE A 132 0.39 3.44 0.34
CA PHE A 132 1.55 4.00 -0.36
C PHE A 132 2.17 3.08 -1.42
N ALA A 133 1.73 1.82 -1.51
CA ALA A 133 2.33 0.77 -2.33
C ALA A 133 3.82 0.50 -2.03
N GLN A 134 4.24 0.63 -0.76
CA GLN A 134 5.65 0.61 -0.35
C GLN A 134 6.13 -0.66 0.36
N GLY A 135 5.26 -1.63 0.69
CA GLY A 135 5.69 -2.83 1.44
C GLY A 135 6.85 -3.58 0.80
N ALA A 136 6.75 -3.88 -0.50
CA ALA A 136 7.82 -4.53 -1.25
C ALA A 136 9.07 -3.63 -1.40
N CYS A 137 8.88 -2.32 -1.63
CA CYS A 137 9.97 -1.36 -1.71
C CYS A 137 10.75 -1.30 -0.39
N MET A 138 10.06 -1.27 0.75
CA MET A 138 10.70 -1.29 2.07
C MET A 138 11.48 -2.58 2.32
N ALA A 139 10.97 -3.74 1.89
CA ALA A 139 11.72 -4.99 1.98
C ALA A 139 13.01 -4.98 1.11
N MET A 140 12.98 -4.30 -0.04
CA MET A 140 14.18 -4.09 -0.87
C MET A 140 15.16 -3.12 -0.21
N GLU A 141 14.66 -1.99 0.32
CA GLU A 141 15.46 -1.03 1.09
C GLU A 141 16.14 -1.71 2.29
N ASP A 142 15.46 -2.62 2.97
CA ASP A 142 16.02 -3.41 4.07
C ASP A 142 17.20 -4.27 3.60
N ALA A 143 17.06 -4.97 2.47
CA ALA A 143 18.11 -5.82 1.94
C ALA A 143 19.38 -5.02 1.60
N VAL A 144 19.21 -3.82 1.01
CA VAL A 144 20.34 -2.91 0.71
C VAL A 144 20.99 -2.41 1.99
N CYS A 145 20.19 -1.94 2.96
CA CYS A 145 20.69 -1.46 4.25
C CYS A 145 21.48 -2.54 4.99
N LEU A 146 20.91 -3.75 5.07
CA LEU A 146 21.53 -4.86 5.77
C LEU A 146 22.84 -5.29 5.08
N SER A 147 22.87 -5.32 3.75
CA SER A 147 24.09 -5.63 3.00
C SER A 147 25.21 -4.62 3.30
N ALA A 148 24.87 -3.32 3.29
CA ALA A 148 25.84 -2.26 3.60
C ALA A 148 26.39 -2.37 5.03
N GLU A 149 25.52 -2.66 6.01
CA GLU A 149 25.95 -2.85 7.39
C GLU A 149 26.82 -4.10 7.58
N MET A 150 26.51 -5.20 6.89
CA MET A 150 27.34 -6.40 6.92
C MET A 150 28.76 -6.13 6.43
N GLU A 151 28.90 -5.31 5.39
CA GLU A 151 30.20 -4.87 4.88
C GLU A 151 30.91 -3.94 5.86
N ALA A 152 30.22 -2.90 6.36
CA ALA A 152 30.77 -1.92 7.28
C ALA A 152 31.26 -2.55 8.60
N GLN A 153 30.51 -3.51 9.13
CA GLN A 153 30.87 -4.24 10.35
C GLN A 153 31.82 -5.42 10.11
N LYS A 154 32.36 -5.58 8.90
CA LYS A 154 33.33 -6.63 8.54
C LYS A 154 32.85 -8.04 8.90
N GLY A 155 31.55 -8.29 8.72
CA GLY A 155 30.92 -9.57 9.05
C GLY A 155 30.60 -9.81 10.53
N ASP A 156 30.73 -8.80 11.41
CA ASP A 156 30.08 -8.86 12.73
C ASP A 156 28.56 -8.74 12.58
N VAL A 157 27.94 -9.91 12.47
CA VAL A 157 26.50 -10.08 12.25
C VAL A 157 25.66 -9.35 13.30
N GLN A 158 26.05 -9.40 14.57
CA GLN A 158 25.23 -8.85 15.64
C GLN A 158 25.20 -7.32 15.55
N SER A 159 26.37 -6.70 15.39
CA SER A 159 26.48 -5.24 15.21
C SER A 159 25.78 -4.79 13.92
N ALA A 160 25.92 -5.53 12.83
CA ALA A 160 25.29 -5.21 11.55
C ALA A 160 23.76 -5.21 11.65
N LEU A 161 23.18 -6.24 12.29
CA LEU A 161 21.74 -6.34 12.48
C LEU A 161 21.19 -5.20 13.35
N GLN A 162 21.89 -4.85 14.44
CA GLN A 162 21.48 -3.74 15.33
C GLN A 162 21.48 -2.39 14.60
N ASN A 163 22.51 -2.13 13.79
CA ASN A 163 22.58 -0.90 13.00
C ASN A 163 21.51 -0.86 11.91
N TYR A 164 21.30 -1.96 11.18
CA TYR A 164 20.23 -2.11 10.20
C TYR A 164 18.87 -1.71 10.81
N GLN A 165 18.51 -2.31 11.95
CA GLN A 165 17.27 -2.00 12.64
C GLN A 165 17.18 -0.51 13.00
N LYS A 166 18.27 0.07 13.53
CA LYS A 166 18.31 1.48 13.92
C LYS A 166 18.03 2.41 12.73
N TYR A 167 18.63 2.16 11.57
CA TYR A 167 18.44 2.98 10.37
C TYR A 167 17.05 2.82 9.77
N ARG A 168 16.50 1.60 9.79
CA ARG A 168 15.26 1.26 9.10
C ARG A 168 14.00 1.49 9.93
N TYR A 169 14.10 1.45 11.26
CA TYR A 169 12.94 1.54 12.15
C TYR A 169 12.08 2.80 11.91
N LEU A 170 12.66 4.00 11.96
CA LEU A 170 11.86 5.23 11.82
C LEU A 170 11.28 5.37 10.40
N ARG A 171 12.02 4.96 9.37
CA ARG A 171 11.58 5.05 7.97
C ARG A 171 10.37 4.14 7.71
N THR A 172 10.41 2.92 8.20
CA THR A 172 9.32 1.92 8.04
C THR A 172 8.13 2.24 8.94
N ALA A 173 8.37 2.66 10.19
CA ALA A 173 7.32 3.11 11.11
C ALA A 173 6.52 4.28 10.53
N LYS A 174 7.21 5.28 9.95
CA LYS A 174 6.55 6.41 9.29
C LYS A 174 5.65 5.96 8.15
N VAL A 175 6.10 5.02 7.31
CA VAL A 175 5.27 4.47 6.23
C VAL A 175 4.05 3.71 6.76
N GLN A 176 4.22 2.86 7.78
CA GLN A 176 3.09 2.13 8.39
C GLN A 176 2.02 3.07 8.92
N LEU A 177 2.42 4.07 9.70
CA LEU A 177 1.49 5.04 10.29
C LEU A 177 0.85 5.92 9.22
N MET A 178 1.64 6.53 8.35
CA MET A 178 1.11 7.41 7.31
C MET A 178 0.24 6.65 6.29
N SER A 179 0.47 5.35 6.06
CA SER A 179 -0.40 4.53 5.21
C SER A 179 -1.82 4.49 5.76
N ARG A 180 -1.98 4.38 7.09
CA ARG A 180 -3.29 4.41 7.76
C ARG A 180 -3.96 5.76 7.55
N GLU A 181 -3.22 6.84 7.75
CA GLU A 181 -3.72 8.21 7.57
C GLU A 181 -4.20 8.45 6.13
N ILE A 182 -3.46 7.99 5.12
CA ILE A 182 -3.90 8.08 3.71
C ILE A 182 -5.19 7.30 3.48
N GLY A 183 -5.27 6.07 3.99
CA GLY A 183 -6.48 5.26 3.89
C GLY A 183 -7.71 6.00 4.43
N GLN A 184 -7.56 6.58 5.63
CA GLN A 184 -8.64 7.24 6.36
C GLN A 184 -9.01 8.62 5.81
N HIS A 185 -8.02 9.47 5.52
CA HIS A 185 -8.24 10.88 5.22
C HIS A 185 -8.27 11.20 3.74
N ILE A 186 -7.65 10.36 2.90
CA ILE A 186 -7.58 10.60 1.46
C ILE A 186 -8.44 9.59 0.72
N TYR A 187 -8.35 8.30 1.01
CA TYR A 187 -8.99 7.31 0.13
C TYR A 187 -10.47 7.14 0.44
N HIS A 188 -10.84 7.01 1.72
CA HIS A 188 -12.20 6.64 2.15
C HIS A 188 -12.98 7.68 2.96
N PRO A 189 -12.67 9.00 2.96
CA PRO A 189 -13.44 9.94 3.77
C PRO A 189 -14.90 10.01 3.28
N ASP A 190 -15.80 10.41 4.18
CA ASP A 190 -17.23 10.59 3.91
C ASP A 190 -17.74 11.98 4.32
N GLY A 191 -18.95 12.33 3.87
CA GLY A 191 -19.61 13.59 4.21
C GLY A 191 -18.72 14.82 4.08
N SER A 192 -18.77 15.69 5.10
CA SER A 192 -17.99 16.93 5.15
C SER A 192 -16.48 16.71 5.13
N HIS A 193 -15.99 15.56 5.60
CA HIS A 193 -14.58 15.21 5.52
C HIS A 193 -14.17 14.96 4.06
N ALA A 194 -15.01 14.29 3.26
CA ALA A 194 -14.78 14.13 1.83
C ALA A 194 -14.83 15.48 1.09
N ASP A 195 -15.76 16.36 1.46
CA ASP A 195 -15.88 17.69 0.85
C ASP A 195 -14.63 18.54 1.10
N LEU A 196 -14.14 18.59 2.36
CA LEU A 196 -12.92 19.29 2.72
C LEU A 196 -11.71 18.70 2.00
N ARG A 197 -11.59 17.37 1.97
CA ARG A 197 -10.52 16.69 1.24
C ARG A 197 -10.54 17.07 -0.23
N ASN A 198 -11.70 17.08 -0.87
CA ASN A 198 -11.83 17.43 -2.29
C ASN A 198 -11.39 18.88 -2.54
N ALA A 199 -11.79 19.83 -1.69
CA ALA A 199 -11.37 21.22 -1.79
C ALA A 199 -9.83 21.36 -1.69
N ILE A 200 -9.22 20.74 -0.68
CA ILE A 200 -7.75 20.74 -0.50
C ILE A 200 -7.05 20.14 -1.72
N MET A 201 -7.53 19.00 -2.24
CA MET A 201 -6.89 18.34 -3.38
C MET A 201 -7.01 19.15 -4.68
N GLN A 202 -8.10 19.89 -4.87
CA GLN A 202 -8.30 20.75 -6.06
C GLN A 202 -7.41 22.00 -6.04
N GLU A 203 -7.05 22.49 -4.86
CA GLU A 203 -6.17 23.65 -4.70
C GLU A 203 -4.68 23.33 -4.84
N LYS A 204 -4.30 22.05 -4.70
CA LYS A 204 -2.90 21.63 -4.80
C LYS A 204 -2.39 21.71 -6.23
N SER A 205 -1.28 22.44 -6.40
CA SER A 205 -0.47 22.37 -7.62
C SER A 205 0.30 21.06 -7.72
N GLU A 206 0.87 20.77 -8.88
CA GLU A 206 1.77 19.63 -9.07
C GLU A 206 2.98 19.68 -8.12
N ALA A 207 3.54 20.88 -7.90
CA ALA A 207 4.65 21.06 -6.95
C ALA A 207 4.22 20.73 -5.51
N ASP A 208 3.03 21.18 -5.08
CA ASP A 208 2.49 20.86 -3.75
C ASP A 208 2.25 19.36 -3.56
N TRP A 209 1.97 18.64 -4.66
CA TRP A 209 1.86 17.18 -4.65
C TRP A 209 3.23 16.52 -4.50
N CYS A 210 4.22 16.91 -5.31
CA CYS A 210 5.59 16.41 -5.21
C CYS A 210 6.18 16.64 -3.81
N ASP A 211 6.06 17.85 -3.28
CA ASP A 211 6.55 18.21 -1.95
C ASP A 211 5.91 17.34 -0.85
N SER A 212 4.62 17.00 -0.99
CA SER A 212 3.92 16.17 -0.01
C SER A 212 4.42 14.72 0.07
N ILE A 213 5.05 14.22 -0.99
CA ILE A 213 5.58 12.85 -1.11
C ILE A 213 7.11 12.80 -1.14
N GLU A 214 7.79 13.95 -1.09
CA GLU A 214 9.25 14.05 -1.15
C GLU A 214 9.95 13.25 -0.06
N TRP A 215 9.39 13.24 1.16
CA TRP A 215 9.95 12.44 2.25
C TRP A 215 9.95 10.92 1.96
N LEU A 216 9.08 10.46 1.06
CA LEU A 216 8.94 9.05 0.70
C LEU A 216 9.80 8.69 -0.51
N TYR A 217 9.78 9.53 -1.56
CA TYR A 217 10.44 9.24 -2.85
C TYR A 217 11.75 9.99 -3.09
N GLY A 218 12.00 11.09 -2.37
CA GLY A 218 13.19 11.92 -2.52
C GLY A 218 14.42 11.42 -1.78
N SER A 219 14.28 10.34 -1.01
CA SER A 219 15.37 9.77 -0.22
C SER A 219 15.31 8.24 -0.25
N THR A 220 16.47 7.60 -0.17
CA THR A 220 16.56 6.14 0.03
C THR A 220 16.42 5.77 1.50
N GLY A 221 16.51 6.77 2.40
CA GLY A 221 16.63 6.56 3.83
C GLY A 221 17.96 5.91 4.23
N LEU A 222 18.91 5.84 3.29
CA LEU A 222 20.25 5.29 3.46
C LEU A 222 21.34 6.35 3.24
N GLU A 223 20.99 7.65 3.21
CA GLU A 223 21.95 8.72 2.90
C GLU A 223 23.16 8.73 3.85
N SER A 224 23.01 8.24 5.09
CA SER A 224 24.10 8.13 6.05
C SER A 224 25.02 6.91 5.86
N LEU A 225 24.72 6.01 4.91
CA LEU A 225 25.44 4.75 4.67
C LEU A 225 26.31 4.77 3.41
N VAL A 226 26.18 5.78 2.55
CA VAL A 226 26.86 5.88 1.24
C VAL A 226 27.95 6.97 1.25
N CYS A 227 28.66 7.13 2.37
CA CYS A 227 29.86 7.98 2.45
C CYS A 227 31.13 7.14 2.48
#